data_AF-A0A150RXW9-F1
#
_entry.id   AF-A0A150RXW9-F1
#
_cell.length_a   1.000
_cell.length_b   1.000
_cell.length_c   1.000
_cell.angle_alpha   90.00
_cell.angle_beta   90.00
_cell.angle_gamma   90.00
#
_symmetry.space_group_name_H-M   'P 1'
#
loop_
_entity.id
_entity.type
_entity.pdbx_description
1 polymer ?
#
loop_
_entity_poly.entity_id
_entity_poly.type
_entity_poly.pdbx_seq_one_letter_code
_entity_poly.pdbx_strand_id
1 'polypeptide(L)' 'MEAKGDPEKVAQAMIDSAYRSPAPRRLAPGSGAYASIRAASTDPLAALDAQKHIALSTDAND' A
#
# COMPACT_ATOMS: atom_id res chain seq x y z
N MET A 1 1.60 3.10 25.50
CA MET A 1 1.96 3.60 24.16
C MET A 1 0.71 4.23 23.58
N GLU A 2 0.63 5.55 23.54
CA GLU A 2 -0.51 6.29 23.00
C GLU A 2 -0.66 5.96 21.50
N ALA A 3 -1.85 5.52 21.08
CA ALA A 3 -2.14 5.34 19.66
C ALA A 3 -2.03 6.72 19.00
N LYS A 4 -1.07 6.88 18.09
CA LYS A 4 -0.67 8.15 17.46
C LYS A 4 -1.67 8.65 16.39
N GLY A 5 -2.97 8.39 16.61
CA GLY A 5 -4.05 8.66 15.69
C GLY A 5 -5.32 9.05 16.43
N ASP A 6 -6.01 10.06 15.90
CA ASP A 6 -7.29 10.53 16.39
C ASP A 6 -8.39 9.50 16.04
N PRO A 7 -9.02 8.84 17.03
CA PRO A 7 -9.95 7.75 16.79
C PRO A 7 -11.22 8.20 16.05
N GLU A 8 -11.66 9.45 16.24
CA GLU A 8 -12.83 9.99 15.55
C GLU A 8 -12.54 10.16 14.06
N LYS A 9 -11.35 10.69 13.71
CA LYS A 9 -10.93 10.82 12.31
C LYS A 9 -10.73 9.47 11.63
N VAL A 10 -10.25 8.46 12.37
CA VAL A 10 -10.11 7.09 11.86
C VAL A 10 -11.48 6.49 11.56
N ALA A 11 -12.43 6.59 12.50
CA ALA A 11 -13.78 6.08 12.33
C ALA A 11 -14.49 6.75 11.14
N GLN A 12 -14.38 8.07 11.01
CA GLN A 12 -14.96 8.79 9.88
C GLN A 12 -14.37 8.35 8.54
N ALA A 13 -13.04 8.20 8.45
CA ALA A 13 -12.39 7.71 7.23
C ALA A 13 -12.85 6.29 6.84
N MET A 14 -13.14 5.43 7.82
CA MET A 14 -13.69 4.09 7.57
C MET A 14 -15.11 4.18 7.01
N ILE A 15 -15.98 5.01 7.62
CA ILE A 15 -17.35 5.24 7.16
C ILE A 15 -17.35 5.79 5.73
N ASP A 16 -16.56 6.83 5.48
CA ASP A 16 -16.45 7.46 4.16
C ASP A 16 -15.95 6.47 3.09
N SER A 17 -15.11 5.51 3.47
CA SER A 17 -14.60 4.50 2.54
C SER A 17 -15.70 3.55 2.05
N ALA A 18 -16.70 3.26 2.87
CA ALA A 18 -17.83 2.39 2.52
C ALA A 18 -18.77 3.03 1.48
N TYR A 19 -18.77 4.36 1.39
CA TYR A 19 -19.56 5.10 0.39
C TYR A 19 -18.85 5.28 -0.95
N ARG A 20 -17.58 4.84 -1.10
CA ARG A 20 -16.86 4.88 -2.39
C ARG A 20 -17.14 3.63 -3.21
N SER A 21 -17.27 3.78 -4.54
CA SER A 21 -17.46 2.66 -5.47
C SER A 21 -16.39 2.67 -6.59
N PRO A 22 -15.58 1.60 -6.73
CA PRO A 22 -15.52 0.44 -5.83
C PRO A 22 -14.92 0.83 -4.47
N ALA A 23 -15.35 0.15 -3.41
CA ALA A 23 -14.79 0.35 -2.08
C ALA A 23 -13.27 0.06 -2.10
N PRO A 24 -12.45 0.85 -1.40
CA PRO A 24 -11.00 0.66 -1.41
C PRO A 24 -10.63 -0.66 -0.72
N ARG A 25 -9.76 -1.45 -1.35
CA ARG A 25 -9.30 -2.74 -0.80
C ARG A 25 -8.46 -2.59 0.48
N ARG A 26 -7.83 -1.44 0.68
CA ARG A 26 -7.02 -1.10 1.85
C ARG A 26 -7.23 0.37 2.20
N LEU A 27 -7.52 0.63 3.47
CA LEU A 27 -7.49 1.96 4.08
C LEU A 27 -6.30 1.98 5.03
N ALA A 28 -5.44 3.00 4.96
CA ALA A 28 -4.29 3.19 5.83
C ALA A 28 -4.57 4.38 6.77
N PRO A 29 -5.14 4.16 7.97
CA PRO A 29 -5.50 5.26 8.85
C PRO A 29 -4.25 5.85 9.49
N GLY A 30 -4.00 7.14 9.23
CA GLY A 30 -2.87 7.87 9.78
C GLY A 30 -1.57 7.76 8.96
N SER A 31 -0.73 8.78 9.11
CA SER A 31 0.51 8.94 8.33
C SER A 31 1.55 7.84 8.59
N GLY A 32 1.60 7.29 9.81
CA GLY A 32 2.48 6.17 10.14
C GLY A 32 2.10 4.88 9.39
N ALA A 33 0.82 4.51 9.42
CA ALA A 33 0.32 3.34 8.70
C ALA A 33 0.54 3.48 7.18
N TYR A 34 0.30 4.68 6.63
CA TYR A 34 0.59 4.98 5.22
C TYR A 34 2.08 4.81 4.89
N ALA A 35 2.98 5.38 5.68
CA ALA A 35 4.41 5.30 5.45
C ALA A 35 4.91 3.84 5.48
N SER A 36 4.47 3.05 6.48
CA SER A 36 4.84 1.64 6.60
C SER A 36 4.31 0.78 5.45
N ILE A 37 3.04 0.93 5.07
CA ILE A 37 2.44 0.17 3.96
C ILE A 37 3.13 0.55 2.64
N ARG A 38 3.44 1.83 2.44
CA ARG A 38 4.11 2.30 1.24
C ARG A 38 5.52 1.76 1.14
N ALA A 39 6.33 1.88 2.19
CA ALA A 39 7.70 1.34 2.22
C ALA A 39 7.72 -0.18 1.95
N ALA A 40 6.86 -0.94 2.64
CA ALA A 40 6.75 -2.39 2.44
C ALA A 40 6.33 -2.80 1.02
N SER A 41 5.68 -1.90 0.26
CA SER A 41 5.27 -2.16 -1.12
C SER A 41 6.32 -1.69 -2.14
N THR A 42 7.03 -0.60 -1.85
CA THR A 42 8.03 -0.03 -2.78
C THR A 42 9.36 -0.75 -2.75
N ASP A 43 9.80 -1.22 -1.58
CA ASP A 43 11.13 -1.82 -1.45
C ASP A 43 11.26 -3.14 -2.22
N PRO A 44 10.28 -4.08 -2.15
CA PRO A 44 10.32 -5.28 -2.96
C PRO A 44 10.19 -4.99 -4.46
N LEU A 45 9.40 -3.98 -4.84
CA LEU A 45 9.22 -3.60 -6.25
C LEU A 45 10.50 -3.01 -6.84
N ALA A 46 11.20 -2.15 -6.09
CA ALA A 46 12.48 -1.60 -6.51
C ALA A 46 13.55 -2.69 -6.67
N ALA A 47 13.58 -3.68 -5.76
CA ALA A 47 14.48 -4.82 -5.86
C ALA A 47 14.18 -5.70 -7.10
N LEU A 48 12.89 -5.89 -7.42
CA LEU A 48 12.45 -6.58 -8.63
C LEU A 48 12.86 -5.82 -9.90
N ASP A 49 12.60 -4.51 -9.94
CA ASP A 49 12.90 -3.65 -11.09
C ASP A 49 14.40 -3.58 -11.40
N ALA A 50 15.27 -3.62 -10.38
CA ALA A 50 16.72 -3.68 -10.55
C ALA A 50 17.18 -4.93 -11.32
N GLN A 51 16.41 -6.02 -11.25
CA GLN A 51 16.69 -7.30 -11.91
C GLN A 51 15.80 -7.54 -13.13
N LYS A 52 15.10 -6.51 -13.61
CA LYS A 52 14.17 -6.59 -14.74
C LYS A 52 14.80 -7.22 -15.99
N HIS A 53 16.06 -6.91 -16.28
CA HIS A 53 16.74 -7.47 -17.45
C HIS A 53 16.89 -9.00 -17.37
N ILE A 54 17.13 -9.56 -16.17
CA ILE A 54 17.20 -11.02 -15.95
C ILE A 54 15.81 -11.62 -16.15
N ALA A 55 14.80 -11.06 -15.48
CA ALA A 55 13.42 -11.53 -15.57
C ALA A 55 12.88 -11.54 -17.02
N LEU A 56 13.25 -10.53 -17.82
CA LEU A 56 12.86 -10.46 -19.24
C LEU A 56 13.74 -11.32 -20.16
N SER A 57 14.98 -11.64 -19.77
CA SER A 57 15.85 -12.52 -20.56
C SER A 57 15.44 -13.99 -20.50
N THR A 58 14.63 -14.36 -19.51
CA THR A 58 14.09 -15.71 -19.32
C THR A 58 12.72 -15.92 -19.96
N ASP A 59 12.23 -14.94 -20.73
CA ASP A 59 10.93 -15.05 -21.38
C ASP A 59 10.99 -16.14 -22.47
N ALA A 60 10.01 -17.05 -22.44
CA ALA A 60 9.93 -18.14 -23.39
C ALA A 60 9.19 -17.66 -24.65
N ASN A 61 9.88 -16.91 -25.51
CA ASN A 61 9.47 -16.76 -26.90
C ASN A 61 10.53 -17.38 -27.81
N ASP A 62 10.03 -18.19 -28.76
CA ASP A 62 10.72 -19.03 -29.76
C ASP A 62 11.87 -18.37 -30.53
#